data_AF-A0A7C5I442-F1
#
_entry.id   AF-A0A7C5I442-F1
#
_cell.length_a   1.000
_cell.length_b   1.000
_cell.length_c   1.000
_cell.angle_alpha   90.00
_cell.angle_beta   90.00
_cell.angle_gamma   90.00
#
_symmetry.space_group_name_H-M   'P 1'
#
loop_
_entity.id
_entity.type
_entity.pdbx_description
1 polymer ?
#
loop_
_entity_poly.entity_id
_entity_poly.type
_entity_poly.pdbx_seq_one_letter_code
_entity_poly.pdbx_strand_id
1 'polypeptide(L)'
;MREDDLLQKLQQFWGITPEIIVPNGDDTLVLKHDSDKLLLLTVDTGLENVHFTTKILSFREIGYRICAGALSDIAAMGGIPLTILVDLEVPPYLNENNIISIYQGIKELQENYHFSIGGGNIVKGSRLRLTITILGEVEKDYYLTRSGVKNGDYIYVTGDLGRTLMFLDSIYGLLEIDKEVLK
;
A
#
# COMPACT_ATOMS: atom_id res chain seq x y z
N MET A 1 5.79 9.57 21.01
CA MET A 1 6.96 8.98 20.32
C MET A 1 6.62 9.01 18.85
N ARG A 2 7.48 9.57 17.98
CA ARG A 2 7.22 9.52 16.53
C ARG A 2 7.60 8.13 16.01
N GLU A 3 6.98 7.72 14.92
CA GLU A 3 7.21 6.43 14.29
C GLU A 3 8.68 6.27 13.85
N ASP A 4 9.23 7.26 13.18
CA ASP A 4 10.64 7.26 12.72
C ASP A 4 11.64 7.03 13.87
N ASP A 5 11.39 7.66 15.02
CA ASP A 5 12.24 7.54 16.21
C ASP A 5 12.17 6.10 16.78
N LEU A 6 11.04 5.41 16.63
CA LEU A 6 10.87 4.02 17.06
C LEU A 6 11.53 3.06 16.07
N LEU A 7 11.34 3.26 14.77
CA LEU A 7 11.95 2.43 13.73
C LEU A 7 13.48 2.43 13.84
N GLN A 8 14.09 3.60 14.05
CA GLN A 8 15.55 3.71 14.22
C GLN A 8 16.06 2.93 15.42
N LYS A 9 15.29 2.87 16.52
CA LYS A 9 15.63 2.06 17.70
C LYS A 9 15.43 0.57 17.42
N LEU A 10 14.37 0.19 16.72
CA LEU A 10 14.07 -1.21 16.42
C LEU A 10 15.12 -1.83 15.48
N GLN A 11 15.62 -1.06 14.51
CA GLN A 11 16.67 -1.51 13.59
C GLN A 11 17.97 -1.97 14.30
N GLN A 12 18.16 -1.62 15.57
CA GLN A 12 19.30 -2.07 16.37
C GLN A 12 19.21 -3.55 16.79
N PHE A 13 18.03 -4.18 16.69
CA PHE A 13 17.80 -5.56 17.12
C PHE A 13 18.12 -6.62 16.06
N TRP A 14 18.39 -6.24 14.82
CA TRP A 14 18.66 -7.19 13.73
C TRP A 14 19.78 -6.74 12.80
N GLY A 15 20.43 -7.70 12.15
CA GLY A 15 21.38 -7.47 11.06
C GLY A 15 20.70 -7.55 9.69
N ILE A 16 21.33 -6.93 8.69
CA ILE A 16 20.91 -7.01 7.29
C ILE A 16 21.78 -8.07 6.60
N THR A 17 21.16 -8.99 5.85
CA THR A 17 21.90 -10.01 5.10
C THR A 17 22.43 -9.45 3.78
N PRO A 18 23.48 -10.05 3.18
CA PRO A 18 23.99 -9.61 1.87
C PRO A 18 23.01 -9.74 0.70
N GLU A 19 21.86 -10.38 0.91
CA GLU A 19 20.79 -10.52 -0.09
C GLU A 19 19.93 -9.26 -0.21
N ILE A 20 19.94 -8.43 0.83
CA ILE A 20 19.20 -7.16 0.87
C ILE A 20 20.07 -6.08 0.24
N ILE A 21 19.58 -5.47 -0.84
CA ILE A 21 20.25 -4.36 -1.54
C ILE A 21 19.84 -3.03 -0.92
N VAL A 22 18.53 -2.82 -0.74
CA VAL A 22 17.96 -1.64 -0.08
C VAL A 22 17.11 -2.14 1.09
N PRO A 23 17.48 -1.84 2.35
CA PRO A 23 16.73 -2.26 3.52
C PRO A 23 15.47 -1.39 3.73
N ASN A 24 14.72 -1.69 4.79
CA ASN A 24 13.61 -0.85 5.25
C ASN A 24 14.09 0.60 5.49
N GLY A 25 13.46 1.55 4.80
CA GLY A 25 13.85 2.97 4.76
C GLY A 25 13.45 3.66 3.44
N ASP A 26 13.22 2.86 2.39
CA ASP A 26 12.58 3.27 1.14
C ASP A 26 11.13 2.75 1.04
N ASP A 27 10.46 2.94 -0.09
CA ASP A 27 9.07 2.46 -0.30
C ASP A 27 8.96 0.92 -0.31
N THR A 28 10.05 0.21 -0.64
CA THR A 28 10.09 -1.27 -0.55
C THR A 28 11.45 -1.75 -0.06
N LEU A 29 11.48 -2.97 0.48
CA LEU A 29 12.69 -3.78 0.57
C LEU A 29 13.08 -4.24 -0.84
N VAL A 30 14.36 -4.11 -1.20
CA VAL A 30 14.91 -4.65 -2.45
C VAL A 30 15.79 -5.87 -2.16
N LEU A 31 15.43 -7.02 -2.73
CA LEU A 31 16.15 -8.29 -2.59
C LEU A 31 16.79 -8.71 -3.91
N LYS A 32 17.96 -9.35 -3.81
CA LYS A 32 18.54 -10.11 -4.93
C LYS A 32 17.60 -11.24 -5.34
N HIS A 33 17.54 -11.50 -6.64
CA HIS A 33 16.82 -12.63 -7.21
C HIS A 33 17.68 -13.35 -8.24
N ASP A 34 17.70 -12.85 -9.47
CA ASP A 34 18.47 -13.42 -10.59
C ASP A 34 19.47 -12.37 -11.13
N SER A 35 20.17 -12.67 -12.24
CA SER A 35 21.21 -11.78 -12.81
C SER A 35 20.68 -10.39 -13.16
N ASP A 36 19.46 -10.32 -13.68
CA ASP A 36 18.90 -9.15 -14.34
C ASP A 36 17.72 -8.52 -13.57
N LYS A 37 17.14 -9.25 -12.61
CA LYS A 37 15.97 -8.80 -11.84
C LYS A 37 16.20 -8.78 -10.34
N LEU A 38 15.53 -7.84 -9.69
CA LEU A 38 15.44 -7.70 -8.25
C LEU A 38 13.99 -7.89 -7.80
N LEU A 39 13.80 -8.38 -6.59
CA LEU A 39 12.47 -8.48 -5.98
C LEU A 39 12.22 -7.28 -5.08
N LEU A 40 10.98 -6.79 -5.12
CA LEU A 40 10.49 -5.70 -4.30
C LEU A 40 9.45 -6.23 -3.33
N LEU A 41 9.59 -5.93 -2.04
CA LEU A 41 8.66 -6.38 -1.01
C LEU A 41 8.25 -5.21 -0.13
N THR A 42 6.95 -5.06 0.06
CA THR A 42 6.40 -4.12 1.06
C THR A 42 5.17 -4.72 1.72
N VAL A 43 4.75 -4.10 2.82
CA VAL A 43 3.54 -4.43 3.56
C VAL A 43 2.82 -3.14 3.94
N ASP A 44 1.53 -3.05 3.59
CA ASP A 44 0.67 -1.95 4.00
C ASP A 44 -0.56 -2.47 4.74
N THR A 45 -1.08 -1.68 5.69
CA THR A 45 -2.20 -2.07 6.56
C THR A 45 -3.27 -1.00 6.66
N GLY A 46 -4.47 -1.32 6.19
CA GLY A 46 -5.68 -0.59 6.49
C GLY A 46 -6.31 -1.05 7.81
N LEU A 47 -6.51 -0.12 8.75
CA LEU A 47 -7.24 -0.38 9.99
C LEU A 47 -8.48 0.51 10.08
N GLU A 48 -9.63 -0.11 10.37
CA GLU A 48 -10.89 0.62 10.53
C GLU A 48 -10.82 1.65 11.65
N ASN A 49 -11.36 2.84 11.37
CA ASN A 49 -11.33 4.07 12.16
C ASN A 49 -9.93 4.66 12.41
N VAL A 50 -8.92 4.20 11.66
CA VAL A 50 -7.59 4.81 11.59
C VAL A 50 -7.29 5.24 10.16
N HIS A 51 -7.34 4.30 9.20
CA HIS A 51 -7.03 4.55 7.79
C HIS A 51 -8.29 4.69 6.91
N PHE A 52 -9.40 4.08 7.33
CA PHE A 52 -10.70 4.17 6.65
C PHE A 52 -11.84 4.03 7.66
N THR A 53 -13.08 4.28 7.23
CA THR A 53 -14.27 3.92 8.01
C THR A 53 -15.36 3.38 7.09
N THR A 54 -16.06 2.35 7.55
CA THR A 54 -17.19 1.72 6.85
C THR A 54 -18.41 2.66 6.75
N LYS A 55 -18.38 3.81 7.44
CA LYS A 55 -19.38 4.88 7.32
C LYS A 55 -19.22 5.72 6.04
N ILE A 56 -18.02 5.74 5.47
CA ILE A 56 -17.65 6.57 4.32
C ILE A 56 -17.38 5.70 3.10
N LEU A 57 -16.60 4.65 3.28
CA LEU A 57 -16.21 3.75 2.19
C LEU A 57 -17.00 2.45 2.27
N SER A 58 -17.47 1.99 1.12
CA SER A 58 -17.97 0.64 0.93
C SER A 58 -16.84 -0.39 1.10
N PHE A 59 -17.21 -1.64 1.38
CA PHE A 59 -16.24 -2.73 1.49
C PHE A 59 -15.40 -2.93 0.23
N ARG A 60 -16.00 -2.74 -0.96
CA ARG A 60 -15.30 -2.75 -2.25
C ARG A 60 -14.25 -1.64 -2.34
N GLU A 61 -14.61 -0.41 -1.99
CA GLU A 61 -13.67 0.72 -1.99
C GLU A 61 -12.55 0.54 -0.96
N ILE A 62 -12.83 -0.08 0.18
CA ILE A 62 -11.81 -0.42 1.18
C ILE A 62 -10.79 -1.40 0.58
N GLY A 63 -11.25 -2.49 -0.02
CA GLY A 63 -10.36 -3.47 -0.67
C GLY A 63 -9.51 -2.85 -1.79
N TYR A 64 -10.14 -2.04 -2.65
CA TYR A 64 -9.46 -1.30 -3.70
C TYR A 64 -8.40 -0.36 -3.11
N ARG A 65 -8.78 0.54 -2.20
CA ARG A 65 -7.91 1.60 -1.70
C ARG A 65 -6.67 1.06 -0.99
N ILE A 66 -6.83 0.05 -0.14
CA ILE A 66 -5.70 -0.53 0.62
C ILE A 66 -4.75 -1.28 -0.32
N CYS A 67 -5.28 -2.03 -1.29
CA CYS A 67 -4.43 -2.70 -2.28
C CYS A 67 -3.73 -1.68 -3.21
N ALA A 68 -4.40 -0.58 -3.57
CA ALA A 68 -3.80 0.49 -4.37
C ALA A 68 -2.64 1.18 -3.64
N GLY A 69 -2.76 1.36 -2.32
CA GLY A 69 -1.67 1.86 -1.46
C GLY A 69 -0.42 0.98 -1.57
N ALA A 70 -0.55 -0.31 -1.29
CA ALA A 70 0.57 -1.25 -1.41
C ALA A 70 1.16 -1.34 -2.84
N LEU A 71 0.32 -1.23 -3.87
CA LEU A 71 0.78 -1.18 -5.27
C LEU A 71 1.57 0.10 -5.58
N SER A 72 1.22 1.22 -4.94
CA SER A 72 1.90 2.50 -5.13
C SER A 72 3.36 2.43 -4.71
N ASP A 73 3.68 1.71 -3.63
CA ASP A 73 5.05 1.50 -3.18
C ASP A 73 5.89 0.75 -4.23
N ILE A 74 5.33 -0.29 -4.84
CA ILE A 74 5.98 -1.02 -5.94
C ILE A 74 6.24 -0.08 -7.12
N ALA A 75 5.24 0.73 -7.48
CA ALA A 75 5.35 1.70 -8.57
C ALA A 75 6.39 2.80 -8.28
N ALA A 76 6.48 3.28 -7.05
CA ALA A 76 7.45 4.29 -6.62
C ALA A 76 8.90 3.81 -6.79
N MET A 77 9.12 2.51 -6.66
CA MET A 77 10.42 1.85 -6.85
C MET A 77 10.67 1.43 -8.31
N GLY A 78 9.79 1.78 -9.25
CA GLY A 78 9.91 1.44 -10.68
C GLY A 78 9.53 0.00 -11.03
N GLY A 79 8.90 -0.72 -10.10
CA GLY A 79 8.60 -2.14 -10.25
C GLY A 79 7.24 -2.47 -10.83
N ILE A 80 7.05 -3.76 -11.10
CA ILE A 80 5.80 -4.37 -11.56
C ILE A 80 5.36 -5.40 -10.50
N PRO A 81 4.09 -5.40 -10.08
CA PRO A 81 3.60 -6.35 -9.08
C PRO A 81 3.50 -7.77 -9.65
N LEU A 82 3.89 -8.77 -8.86
CA LEU A 82 3.78 -10.19 -9.21
C LEU A 82 2.62 -10.86 -8.47
N THR A 83 2.60 -10.71 -7.14
CA THR A 83 1.59 -11.35 -6.30
C THR A 83 1.39 -10.61 -4.99
N ILE A 84 0.20 -10.77 -4.41
CA ILE A 84 -0.14 -10.28 -3.07
C ILE A 84 -0.49 -11.42 -2.13
N LEU A 85 -0.25 -11.20 -0.84
CA LEU A 85 -0.82 -11.97 0.26
C LEU A 85 -1.75 -11.07 1.05
N VAL A 86 -2.94 -11.60 1.39
CA VAL A 86 -3.98 -10.85 2.09
C VAL A 86 -4.16 -11.39 3.51
N ASP A 87 -3.87 -10.58 4.52
CA ASP A 87 -4.21 -10.89 5.92
C ASP A 87 -5.41 -10.04 6.36
N LEU A 88 -6.52 -10.70 6.68
CA LEU A 88 -7.82 -10.07 6.97
C LEU A 88 -8.29 -10.43 8.39
N GLU A 89 -8.44 -9.42 9.25
CA GLU A 89 -9.16 -9.52 10.50
C GLU A 89 -10.64 -9.21 10.27
N VAL A 90 -11.52 -10.15 10.63
CA VAL A 90 -12.96 -10.07 10.41
C VAL A 90 -13.67 -9.87 11.76
N PRO A 91 -14.27 -8.69 12.02
CA PRO A 91 -15.05 -8.46 13.21
C PRO A 91 -16.46 -9.09 13.10
N PRO A 92 -17.19 -9.27 14.23
CA PRO A 92 -18.45 -10.03 14.24
C PRO A 92 -19.58 -9.42 13.41
N TYR A 93 -19.50 -8.13 13.06
CA TYR A 93 -20.52 -7.45 12.28
C TYR A 93 -20.38 -7.68 10.76
N LEU A 94 -19.26 -8.22 10.29
CA LEU A 94 -19.05 -8.57 8.88
C LEU A 94 -19.67 -9.92 8.56
N ASN A 95 -20.40 -9.96 7.44
CA ASN A 95 -20.85 -11.21 6.83
C ASN A 95 -19.99 -11.58 5.61
N GLU A 96 -20.23 -12.77 5.06
CA GLU A 96 -19.52 -13.30 3.90
C GLU A 96 -19.57 -12.36 2.69
N ASN A 97 -20.74 -11.77 2.40
CA ASN A 97 -20.89 -10.84 1.27
C ASN A 97 -20.03 -9.58 1.45
N ASN A 98 -19.84 -9.11 2.69
CA ASN A 98 -18.95 -7.99 2.96
C ASN A 98 -17.49 -8.37 2.65
N ILE A 99 -17.06 -9.57 3.03
CA ILE A 99 -15.72 -10.07 2.73
C ILE A 99 -15.51 -10.22 1.23
N ILE A 100 -16.47 -10.82 0.52
CA ILE A 100 -16.43 -10.95 -0.95
C ILE A 100 -16.32 -9.57 -1.60
N SER A 101 -17.05 -8.57 -1.09
CA SER A 101 -17.00 -7.21 -1.61
C SER A 101 -15.61 -6.58 -1.46
N ILE A 102 -14.89 -6.83 -0.36
CA ILE A 102 -13.48 -6.41 -0.21
C ILE A 102 -12.62 -7.01 -1.32
N TYR A 103 -12.71 -8.32 -1.54
CA TYR A 103 -11.93 -8.99 -2.59
C TYR A 103 -12.31 -8.55 -4.00
N GLN A 104 -13.55 -8.14 -4.25
CA GLN A 104 -13.95 -7.55 -5.53
C GLN A 104 -13.19 -6.23 -5.80
N GLY A 105 -12.97 -5.41 -4.77
CA GLY A 105 -12.15 -4.19 -4.89
C GLY A 105 -10.71 -4.49 -5.26
N ILE A 106 -10.12 -5.52 -4.64
CA ILE A 106 -8.77 -5.99 -4.96
C ILE A 106 -8.71 -6.52 -6.40
N LYS A 107 -9.73 -7.27 -6.82
CA LYS A 107 -9.80 -7.86 -8.17
C LYS A 107 -9.80 -6.82 -9.29
N GLU A 108 -10.41 -5.65 -9.08
CA GLU A 108 -10.35 -4.57 -10.07
C GLU A 108 -8.92 -4.10 -10.36
N LEU A 109 -8.09 -4.00 -9.33
CA LEU A 109 -6.67 -3.67 -9.50
C LEU A 109 -5.93 -4.82 -10.16
N GLN A 110 -6.26 -6.07 -9.80
CA GLN A 110 -5.68 -7.25 -10.40
C GLN A 110 -5.95 -7.32 -11.92
N GLU A 111 -7.13 -6.89 -12.37
CA GLU A 111 -7.47 -6.81 -13.80
C GLU A 111 -6.61 -5.77 -14.55
N ASN A 112 -6.24 -4.67 -13.89
CA ASN A 112 -5.45 -3.58 -14.48
C ASN A 112 -3.93 -3.81 -14.43
N TYR A 113 -3.42 -4.45 -13.36
CA TYR A 113 -1.99 -4.58 -13.09
C TYR A 113 -1.48 -6.03 -13.18
N HIS A 114 -2.36 -6.99 -13.49
CA HIS A 114 -2.03 -8.38 -13.82
C HIS A 114 -1.23 -9.18 -12.76
N PHE A 115 -1.34 -8.82 -11.48
CA PHE A 115 -0.77 -9.62 -10.39
C PHE A 115 -1.68 -10.79 -10.00
N SER A 116 -1.19 -11.68 -9.13
CA SER A 116 -1.98 -12.77 -8.54
C SER A 116 -2.32 -12.53 -7.07
N ILE A 117 -3.39 -13.12 -6.56
CA ILE A 117 -3.60 -13.27 -5.12
C ILE A 117 -3.01 -14.63 -4.73
N GLY A 118 -1.76 -14.63 -4.26
CA GLY A 118 -0.98 -15.84 -4.03
C GLY A 118 -1.35 -16.59 -2.74
N GLY A 119 -2.12 -15.96 -1.86
CA GLY A 119 -2.54 -16.57 -0.60
C GLY A 119 -2.94 -15.51 0.42
N GLY A 120 -2.99 -15.93 1.68
CA GLY A 120 -3.40 -15.04 2.76
C GLY A 120 -3.82 -15.79 4.01
N ASN A 121 -4.36 -15.03 4.95
CA ASN A 121 -4.86 -15.51 6.21
C ASN A 121 -6.13 -14.74 6.58
N ILE A 122 -7.12 -15.43 7.16
CA ILE A 122 -8.35 -14.82 7.66
C ILE A 122 -8.50 -15.20 9.11
N VAL A 123 -8.62 -14.20 9.98
CA VAL A 123 -8.81 -14.39 11.42
C VAL A 123 -10.04 -13.65 11.89
N LYS A 124 -10.73 -14.22 12.88
CA LYS A 124 -11.77 -13.50 13.60
C LYS A 124 -11.11 -12.53 14.59
N GLY A 125 -11.67 -11.35 14.72
CA GLY A 125 -11.15 -10.35 15.64
C GLY A 125 -12.20 -9.33 16.07
N SER A 126 -11.73 -8.17 16.51
CA SER A 126 -12.60 -7.12 17.04
C SER A 126 -12.73 -5.93 16.10
N ARG A 127 -11.82 -5.80 15.13
CA ARG A 127 -11.80 -4.71 14.16
C ARG A 127 -11.62 -5.25 12.75
N LEU A 128 -12.10 -4.50 11.77
CA LEU A 128 -11.75 -4.76 10.38
C LEU A 128 -10.33 -4.25 10.12
N ARG A 129 -9.40 -5.19 9.88
CA ARG A 129 -8.01 -4.91 9.46
C ARG A 129 -7.74 -5.65 8.17
N LEU A 130 -7.21 -4.95 7.18
CA LEU A 130 -6.75 -5.53 5.92
C LEU A 130 -5.27 -5.19 5.77
N THR A 131 -4.42 -6.21 5.80
CA THR A 131 -2.98 -6.10 5.56
C THR A 131 -2.66 -6.75 4.22
N ILE A 132 -1.98 -6.01 3.34
CA ILE A 132 -1.53 -6.48 2.04
C ILE A 132 -0.01 -6.54 2.06
N THR A 133 0.54 -7.74 1.90
CA THR A 133 1.95 -7.91 1.55
C THR A 133 2.01 -8.08 0.05
N ILE A 134 2.88 -7.33 -0.62
CA ILE A 134 3.04 -7.42 -2.07
C ILE A 134 4.49 -7.75 -2.42
N LEU A 135 4.61 -8.68 -3.38
CA LEU A 135 5.85 -9.03 -4.05
C LEU A 135 5.77 -8.47 -5.46
N GLY A 136 6.73 -7.64 -5.82
CA GLY A 136 6.97 -7.18 -7.19
C GLY A 136 8.37 -7.53 -7.64
N GLU A 137 8.68 -7.14 -8.88
CA GLU A 137 10.01 -7.22 -9.45
C GLU A 137 10.35 -5.95 -10.20
N VAL A 138 11.65 -5.72 -10.39
CA VAL A 138 12.18 -4.63 -11.19
C VAL A 138 13.47 -5.08 -11.87
N GLU A 139 13.70 -4.57 -13.07
CA GLU A 139 14.98 -4.74 -13.75
C GLU A 139 16.08 -4.05 -12.92
N LYS A 140 17.21 -4.74 -12.72
CA LYS A 140 18.26 -4.35 -11.77
C LYS A 140 18.82 -2.94 -11.98
N ASP A 141 18.80 -2.45 -13.22
CA ASP A 141 19.32 -1.12 -13.56
C ASP A 141 18.27 0.00 -13.45
N TYR A 142 17.02 -0.34 -13.10
CA TYR A 142 15.87 0.59 -13.13
C TYR A 142 15.14 0.76 -11.79
N TYR A 143 15.57 0.07 -10.73
CA TYR A 143 14.98 0.33 -9.41
C TYR A 143 15.28 1.75 -8.96
N LEU A 144 14.26 2.41 -8.40
CA LEU A 144 14.35 3.76 -7.89
C LEU A 144 14.54 3.73 -6.37
N THR A 145 15.08 4.81 -5.81
CA THR A 145 15.17 5.02 -4.36
C THR A 145 14.82 6.46 -4.06
N ARG A 146 14.40 6.76 -2.82
CA ARG A 146 14.24 8.14 -2.34
C ARG A 146 15.56 8.93 -2.32
N SER A 147 16.69 8.23 -2.36
CA SER A 147 18.03 8.80 -2.39
C SER A 147 18.52 9.07 -3.82
N GLY A 148 19.55 9.91 -3.97
CA GLY A 148 20.23 10.12 -5.26
C GLY A 148 19.83 11.38 -6.03
N VAL A 149 18.90 12.19 -5.49
CA VAL A 149 18.59 13.53 -6.02
C VAL A 149 19.83 14.43 -5.99
N LYS A 150 19.99 15.25 -7.03
CA LYS A 150 21.13 16.15 -7.23
C LYS A 150 20.67 17.60 -7.42
N ASN A 151 21.57 18.53 -7.12
CA ASN A 151 21.33 19.94 -7.45
C ASN A 151 21.14 20.10 -8.96
N GLY A 152 20.05 20.75 -9.34
CA GLY A 152 19.65 20.93 -10.74
C GLY A 152 18.59 19.93 -11.21
N ASP A 153 18.26 18.92 -10.41
CA ASP A 153 17.12 18.05 -10.71
C ASP A 153 15.80 18.80 -10.55
N TYR A 154 14.82 18.41 -11.37
CA TYR A 154 13.45 18.93 -11.30
C TYR A 154 12.59 18.02 -10.44
N ILE A 155 11.65 18.62 -9.71
CA ILE A 155 10.64 17.91 -8.94
C ILE A 155 9.37 17.82 -9.76
N TYR A 156 8.88 16.60 -9.97
CA TYR A 156 7.63 16.33 -10.68
C TYR A 156 6.65 15.65 -9.73
N VAL A 157 5.36 15.83 -10.01
CA VAL A 157 4.26 15.12 -9.34
C VAL A 157 3.32 14.58 -10.40
N THR A 158 2.73 13.42 -10.14
CA THR A 158 1.73 12.82 -11.02
C THR A 158 0.33 13.16 -10.52
N GLY A 159 -0.54 13.62 -11.43
CA GLY A 159 -1.91 14.01 -11.09
C GLY A 159 -2.01 15.22 -10.17
N ASP A 160 -3.15 15.34 -9.48
CA ASP A 160 -3.43 16.46 -8.58
C ASP A 160 -3.16 16.10 -7.12
N LEU A 161 -2.60 17.06 -6.38
CA LEU A 161 -2.40 16.93 -4.94
C LEU A 161 -3.61 17.47 -4.16
N GLY A 162 -3.88 16.88 -2.99
CA GLY A 162 -4.86 17.41 -2.03
C GLY A 162 -6.31 16.94 -2.19
N ARG A 163 -6.66 16.23 -3.28
CA ARG A 163 -8.04 15.72 -3.50
C ARG A 163 -8.58 14.88 -2.33
N THR A 164 -7.75 14.00 -1.75
CA THR A 164 -8.14 13.15 -0.61
C THR A 164 -8.46 13.97 0.64
N LEU A 165 -7.63 14.98 0.96
CA LEU A 165 -7.86 15.86 2.11
C LEU A 165 -9.12 16.70 1.89
N MET A 166 -9.27 17.26 0.69
CA MET A 166 -10.45 18.02 0.30
C MET A 166 -11.72 17.19 0.53
N PHE A 167 -11.79 15.97 -0.01
CA PHE A 167 -12.93 15.06 0.20
C PHE A 167 -13.19 14.79 1.69
N LEU A 168 -12.13 14.52 2.47
CA LEU A 168 -12.27 14.28 3.91
C LEU A 168 -12.85 15.50 4.63
N ASP A 169 -12.35 16.69 4.34
CA ASP A 169 -12.83 17.95 4.91
C ASP A 169 -14.31 18.19 4.59
N SER A 170 -14.77 17.79 3.39
CA SER A 170 -16.19 17.89 3.05
C SER A 170 -17.10 16.96 3.84
N ILE A 171 -16.63 15.75 4.14
CA ILE A 171 -17.38 14.81 4.98
C ILE A 171 -17.51 15.34 6.40
N TYR A 172 -16.49 16.04 6.89
CA TYR A 172 -16.53 16.69 8.20
C TYR A 172 -17.22 18.06 8.19
N GLY A 173 -17.73 18.51 7.04
CA GLY A 173 -18.37 19.82 6.90
C GLY A 173 -17.42 21.01 7.07
N LEU A 174 -16.11 20.78 6.93
CA LEU A 174 -15.07 21.80 6.99
C LEU A 174 -14.90 22.52 5.65
N LEU A 175 -15.39 21.91 4.56
CA LEU A 175 -15.30 22.45 3.21
C LEU A 175 -16.55 22.10 2.40
N GLU A 176 -17.18 23.09 1.76
CA GLU A 176 -18.16 22.81 0.70
C GLU A 176 -17.41 22.57 -0.61
N ILE A 177 -17.72 21.44 -1.27
CA ILE A 177 -17.11 21.09 -2.55
C ILE A 177 -18.22 20.96 -3.59
N ASP A 178 -17.99 21.56 -4.75
CA ASP A 178 -18.77 21.22 -5.94
C ASP A 178 -18.53 19.75 -6.30
N LYS A 179 -19.63 19.00 -6.50
CA LYS A 179 -19.58 17.58 -6.83
C LYS A 179 -18.82 17.28 -8.12
N GLU A 180 -18.63 18.27 -8.99
CA GLU A 180 -17.80 18.11 -10.19
C GLU A 180 -16.30 17.95 -9.88
N VAL A 181 -15.81 18.47 -8.75
CA VAL A 181 -14.39 18.38 -8.34
C VAL A 181 -14.04 17.01 -7.74
N LEU A 182 -15.07 16.21 -7.38
CA LEU A 182 -14.90 14.86 -6.83
C LEU A 182 -14.92 13.75 -7.89
N LYS A 183 -15.07 14.09 -9.17
CA LYS A 183 -14.96 13.15 -10.29
C LYS A 183 -13.51 12.95 -10.72
#